data_AF-A0A2P5FJF6-F1
#
_entry.id   AF-A0A2P5FJF6-F1
#
_cell.length_a   1.000
_cell.length_b   1.000
_cell.length_c   1.000
_cell.angle_alpha   90.00
_cell.angle_beta   90.00
_cell.angle_gamma   90.00
#
_symmetry.space_group_name_H-M   'P 1'
#
loop_
_entity.id
_entity.type
_entity.pdbx_description
1 polymer ?
#
loop_
_entity_poly.entity_id
_entity_poly.type
_entity_poly.pdbx_seq_one_letter_code
_entity_poly.pdbx_strand_id
1 'polypeptide(L)'
;MEVDKPLPTYGALELEQSFSVFLELPESDSFFDKKKNLLQKKGFNTKELCLLRSSHPDLIRTSLKIMLQIARIINLDEVELYFSEDDASLTVDFYSPRNEIVSLNSILRLVENSLDGHTQMQKNILEELRNVISDMIANCSDKNNVKSVIVEDHCCDKESCLLQWGEANGTRSRLGIAYVEGAGRGAIAREDLKVGDTALEIPASLIISEELVKKSDMFHILEKRSEMSSETILLLWSMKEKHNNNSKFKVYFDTLPEEFNTGLSFGFEALMVLDETVLFEEIMQAKEHLQAQYEQLVPPLFNEHPDIFPPELYTWEKFLWACELWYSNSMKIMFPDGELRTCLVPIASFLNHSLYPHVTSYGKVDSTTNTLKFCLSRPCSSGEECFLSYGNFSSSHLITFYGFVPKGDNPDDVIPLELEGDEGDSEDDSCISSITTHMVRGTWFSKNHNIFHYGLPSTLLDYLRRAHNPMLQTKTLLQESLENEMEILEQLRLIFDDMMDKLGDVDLEDRENTRWDVKLAIEFKDIQRRIVSSILTSCHSGLDLVKDNLCMCMAEDTRG
;
A
#
# COMPACT_ATOMS: atom_id res chain seq x y z
N MET A 1 -52.94 -4.74 47.47
CA MET A 1 -52.45 -3.39 47.81
C MET A 1 -50.97 -3.54 48.12
N GLU A 2 -50.13 -3.09 47.19
CA GLU A 2 -48.68 -2.80 47.28
C GLU A 2 -48.22 -2.72 45.82
N VAL A 3 -48.61 -1.65 45.10
CA VAL A 3 -47.87 -0.38 44.92
C VAL A 3 -46.62 -0.60 44.05
N ASP A 4 -46.85 -0.45 42.75
CA ASP A 4 -45.84 -0.09 41.75
C ASP A 4 -45.00 1.10 42.25
N LYS A 5 -43.68 0.93 42.28
CA LYS A 5 -42.73 2.04 42.20
C LYS A 5 -42.07 1.98 40.82
N PRO A 6 -42.15 3.05 40.01
CA PRO A 6 -41.46 3.08 38.73
C PRO A 6 -39.95 3.16 38.99
N LEU A 7 -39.17 2.32 38.29
CA LEU A 7 -37.73 2.55 38.16
C LEU A 7 -37.50 3.92 37.47
N PRO A 8 -36.43 4.65 37.82
CA PRO A 8 -36.23 6.00 37.32
C PRO A 8 -35.99 5.97 35.82
N THR A 9 -36.81 6.72 35.10
CA THR A 9 -36.73 7.01 33.65
C THR A 9 -35.57 7.96 33.35
N TYR A 10 -34.38 7.70 33.90
CA TYR A 10 -33.19 8.55 33.70
C TYR A 10 -32.26 8.06 32.59
N GLY A 11 -32.36 6.80 32.14
CA GLY A 11 -31.52 6.27 31.06
C GLY A 11 -32.06 6.47 29.64
N ALA A 12 -33.37 6.65 29.47
CA ALA A 12 -33.99 6.77 28.13
C ALA A 12 -33.83 8.17 27.52
N LEU A 13 -33.77 9.22 28.36
CA LEU A 13 -33.59 10.61 27.91
C LEU A 13 -32.14 10.95 27.52
N GLU A 14 -31.14 10.26 28.06
CA GLU A 14 -29.72 10.44 27.68
C GLU A 14 -29.38 9.80 26.32
N LEU A 15 -30.09 8.72 25.96
CA LEU A 15 -29.95 8.07 24.65
C LEU A 15 -30.59 8.89 23.51
N GLU A 16 -31.61 9.72 23.80
CA GLU A 16 -32.20 10.63 22.79
C GLU A 16 -31.28 11.81 22.41
N GLN A 17 -30.24 12.09 23.21
CA GLN A 17 -29.35 13.25 23.03
C GLN A 17 -27.92 12.88 22.59
N SER A 18 -27.62 11.60 22.45
CA SER A 18 -26.31 11.11 22.01
C SER A 18 -26.34 10.62 20.56
N PHE A 19 -25.18 10.60 19.92
CA PHE A 19 -24.97 10.01 18.60
C PHE A 19 -24.02 8.83 18.73
N SER A 20 -24.26 7.73 18.01
CA SER A 20 -23.41 6.55 18.05
C SER A 20 -22.75 6.29 16.70
N VAL A 21 -21.42 6.18 16.68
CA VAL A 21 -20.67 5.69 15.52
C VAL A 21 -20.42 4.20 15.72
N PHE A 22 -20.78 3.39 14.72
CA PHE A 22 -20.58 1.95 14.73
C PHE A 22 -19.37 1.59 13.86
N LEU A 23 -18.38 0.93 14.47
CA LEU A 23 -17.17 0.46 13.79
C LEU A 23 -17.20 -1.07 13.78
N GLU A 24 -17.04 -1.67 12.60
CA GLU A 24 -17.12 -3.11 12.40
C GLU A 24 -15.92 -3.62 11.62
N LEU A 25 -15.26 -4.64 12.17
CA LEU A 25 -14.30 -5.46 11.43
C LEU A 25 -15.08 -6.49 10.58
N PRO A 26 -15.03 -6.44 9.24
CA PRO A 26 -15.78 -7.36 8.39
C PRO A 26 -15.30 -8.80 8.55
N GLU A 27 -16.22 -9.75 8.70
CA GLU A 27 -15.89 -11.20 8.81
C GLU A 27 -15.24 -11.75 7.53
N SER A 28 -15.37 -11.05 6.39
CA SER A 28 -14.71 -11.39 5.13
C SER A 28 -13.27 -10.88 5.01
N ASP A 29 -12.73 -10.18 6.02
CA ASP A 29 -11.35 -9.68 6.01
C ASP A 29 -10.36 -10.85 6.06
N SER A 30 -9.36 -10.84 5.18
CA SER A 30 -8.36 -11.92 5.08
C SER A 30 -7.52 -12.10 6.35
N PHE A 31 -7.45 -11.06 7.19
CA PHE A 31 -6.70 -11.06 8.45
C PHE A 31 -7.62 -10.93 9.67
N PHE A 32 -8.89 -11.32 9.54
CA PHE A 32 -9.92 -11.17 10.57
C PHE A 32 -9.45 -11.63 11.95
N ASP A 33 -8.90 -12.85 12.08
CA ASP A 33 -8.51 -13.40 13.38
C ASP A 33 -7.36 -12.64 14.03
N LYS A 34 -6.34 -12.24 13.24
CA LYS A 34 -5.21 -11.43 13.73
C LYS A 34 -5.69 -10.06 14.22
N LYS A 35 -6.50 -9.36 13.41
CA LYS A 35 -7.06 -8.04 13.76
C LYS A 35 -8.01 -8.12 14.95
N LYS A 36 -8.84 -9.17 15.03
CA LYS A 36 -9.73 -9.43 16.17
C LYS A 36 -8.95 -9.61 17.45
N ASN A 37 -7.87 -10.40 17.44
CA ASN A 37 -7.02 -10.58 18.61
C ASN A 37 -6.38 -9.25 19.05
N LEU A 38 -5.90 -8.42 18.12
CA LEU A 38 -5.37 -7.09 18.44
C LEU A 38 -6.43 -6.16 19.03
N LEU A 39 -7.65 -6.13 18.48
CA LEU A 39 -8.77 -5.36 19.03
C LEU A 39 -9.06 -5.79 20.48
N GLN A 40 -9.16 -7.10 20.72
CA GLN A 40 -9.42 -7.65 22.05
C GLN A 40 -8.32 -7.33 23.05
N LYS A 41 -7.04 -7.41 22.65
CA LYS A 41 -5.90 -7.00 23.48
C LYS A 41 -5.96 -5.53 23.90
N LYS A 42 -6.45 -4.65 23.01
CA LYS A 42 -6.68 -3.22 23.34
C LYS A 42 -8.04 -2.94 23.98
N GLY A 43 -8.83 -3.97 24.30
CA GLY A 43 -10.09 -3.87 25.04
C GLY A 43 -11.32 -3.54 24.18
N PHE A 44 -11.25 -3.75 22.87
CA PHE A 44 -12.33 -3.48 21.91
C PHE A 44 -12.96 -4.77 21.37
N ASN A 45 -14.22 -4.70 20.96
CA ASN A 45 -14.89 -5.78 20.24
C ASN A 45 -14.73 -5.65 18.72
N THR A 46 -15.05 -6.71 17.98
CA THR A 46 -15.10 -6.66 16.50
C THR A 46 -16.23 -5.77 15.98
N LYS A 47 -17.23 -5.50 16.83
CA LYS A 47 -18.36 -4.61 16.58
C LYS A 47 -18.44 -3.64 17.74
N GLU A 48 -17.90 -2.44 17.57
CA GLU A 48 -17.74 -1.47 18.65
C GLU A 48 -18.64 -0.25 18.42
N LEU A 49 -19.36 0.14 19.47
CA LEU A 49 -20.28 1.27 19.45
C LEU A 49 -19.68 2.46 20.22
N CYS A 50 -19.25 3.48 19.50
CA CYS A 50 -18.66 4.67 20.10
C CYS A 50 -19.73 5.77 20.29
N LEU A 51 -20.03 6.12 21.54
CA LEU A 51 -21.03 7.14 21.88
C LEU A 51 -20.43 8.55 21.96
N LEU A 52 -21.06 9.49 21.28
CA LEU A 52 -20.81 10.93 21.34
C LEU A 52 -21.94 11.60 22.09
N ARG A 53 -21.61 12.17 23.26
CA ARG A 53 -22.60 12.73 24.20
C ARG A 53 -22.62 14.27 24.22
N SER A 54 -21.72 14.92 23.51
CA SER A 54 -21.52 16.37 23.57
C SER A 54 -20.90 16.89 22.28
N SER A 55 -21.23 18.14 21.93
CA SER A 55 -20.56 18.90 20.87
C SER A 55 -19.33 19.66 21.37
N HIS A 56 -18.88 19.41 22.60
CA HIS A 56 -17.67 20.04 23.13
C HIS A 56 -16.43 19.47 22.42
N PRO A 57 -15.54 20.32 21.85
CA PRO A 57 -14.41 19.86 21.03
C PRO A 57 -13.49 18.85 21.73
N ASP A 58 -13.21 19.04 23.02
CA ASP A 58 -12.32 18.15 23.78
C ASP A 58 -12.91 16.73 23.99
N LEU A 59 -14.23 16.64 24.20
CA LEU A 59 -14.92 15.36 24.34
C LEU A 59 -14.97 14.64 23.00
N ILE A 60 -15.26 15.36 21.91
CA ILE A 60 -15.21 14.84 20.55
C ILE A 60 -13.81 14.33 20.22
N ARG A 61 -12.77 15.09 20.54
CA ARG A 61 -11.37 14.69 20.31
C ARG A 61 -11.02 13.42 21.09
N THR A 62 -11.53 13.27 22.30
CA THR A 62 -11.31 12.06 23.13
C THR A 62 -12.02 10.85 22.53
N SER A 63 -13.29 10.98 22.15
CA SER A 63 -14.04 9.91 21.47
C SER A 63 -13.42 9.56 20.11
N LEU A 64 -12.97 10.55 19.35
CA LEU A 64 -12.32 10.33 18.06
C LEU A 64 -11.00 9.57 18.21
N LYS A 65 -10.20 9.82 19.26
CA LYS A 65 -8.99 9.02 19.54
C LYS A 65 -9.31 7.54 19.71
N ILE A 66 -10.41 7.20 20.39
CA ILE A 66 -10.86 5.82 20.57
C ILE A 66 -11.29 5.23 19.22
N MET A 67 -12.16 5.95 18.49
CA MET A 67 -12.61 5.52 17.16
C MET A 67 -11.42 5.28 16.21
N LEU A 68 -10.41 6.16 16.28
CA LEU A 68 -9.24 6.11 15.43
C LEU A 68 -8.34 4.92 15.78
N GLN A 69 -8.19 4.56 17.06
CA GLN A 69 -7.48 3.33 17.45
C GLN A 69 -8.13 2.07 16.83
N ILE A 70 -9.45 1.99 16.89
CA ILE A 70 -10.21 0.87 16.32
C ILE A 70 -10.09 0.88 14.79
N ALA A 71 -10.32 2.03 14.15
CA ALA A 71 -10.26 2.16 12.70
C ALA A 71 -8.87 1.82 12.13
N ARG A 72 -7.78 2.22 12.81
CA ARG A 72 -6.42 1.87 12.40
C ARG A 72 -6.18 0.37 12.39
N ILE A 73 -6.63 -0.34 13.44
CA ILE A 73 -6.51 -1.80 13.51
C ILE A 73 -7.33 -2.49 12.41
N ILE A 74 -8.56 -2.00 12.15
CA ILE A 74 -9.40 -2.53 11.06
C ILE A 74 -8.69 -2.41 9.71
N ASN A 75 -7.98 -1.30 9.48
CA ASN A 75 -7.33 -1.00 8.21
C ASN A 75 -5.86 -1.47 8.10
N LEU A 76 -5.34 -2.22 9.07
CA LEU A 76 -3.99 -2.78 8.97
C LEU A 76 -3.87 -3.75 7.78
N ASP A 77 -2.76 -3.65 7.06
CA ASP A 77 -2.33 -4.66 6.07
C ASP A 77 -1.41 -5.72 6.70
N GLU A 78 -0.92 -6.66 5.90
CA GLU A 78 -0.05 -7.75 6.35
C GLU A 78 1.26 -7.25 6.98
N VAL A 79 1.91 -6.29 6.32
CA VAL A 79 3.19 -5.72 6.75
C VAL A 79 2.98 -4.98 8.07
N GLU A 80 2.00 -4.08 8.13
CA GLU A 80 1.67 -3.35 9.35
C GLU A 80 1.24 -4.29 10.49
N LEU A 81 0.51 -5.37 10.21
CA LEU A 81 0.17 -6.40 11.20
C LEU A 81 1.41 -7.09 11.76
N TYR A 82 2.35 -7.47 10.88
CA TYR A 82 3.58 -8.15 11.30
C TYR A 82 4.44 -7.26 12.22
N PHE A 83 4.54 -5.97 11.91
CA PHE A 83 5.30 -5.02 12.73
C PHE A 83 4.46 -4.35 13.83
N SER A 84 3.19 -4.74 14.01
CA SER A 84 2.36 -4.19 15.09
C SER A 84 2.89 -4.67 16.45
N GLU A 85 3.06 -3.74 17.39
CA GLU A 85 3.55 -4.09 18.72
C GLU A 85 2.44 -4.71 19.56
N ASP A 86 2.76 -5.80 20.24
CA ASP A 86 1.83 -6.61 21.02
C ASP A 86 1.58 -6.05 22.44
N ASP A 87 2.35 -5.03 22.84
CA ASP A 87 2.33 -4.48 24.19
C ASP A 87 1.21 -3.43 24.37
N ALA A 88 0.18 -3.81 25.12
CA ALA A 88 -0.97 -2.97 25.49
C ALA A 88 -0.60 -1.70 26.30
N SER A 89 0.67 -1.55 26.70
CA SER A 89 1.15 -0.49 27.58
C SER A 89 1.76 0.73 26.86
N LEU A 90 1.98 0.65 25.54
CA LEU A 90 2.65 1.73 24.78
C LEU A 90 1.65 2.65 24.10
N THR A 91 1.86 3.96 24.28
CA THR A 91 0.98 5.03 23.78
C THR A 91 1.28 5.47 22.35
N VAL A 92 2.26 4.86 21.68
CA VAL A 92 2.78 5.38 20.40
C VAL A 92 2.94 4.27 19.36
N ASP A 93 1.82 3.65 18.97
CA ASP A 93 1.76 2.81 17.78
C ASP A 93 2.21 3.63 16.53
N PHE A 94 3.08 3.06 15.70
CA PHE A 94 3.39 3.61 14.37
C PHE A 94 2.42 3.03 13.35
N TYR A 95 1.72 3.90 12.63
CA TYR A 95 0.85 3.54 11.49
C TYR A 95 1.34 4.28 10.26
N SER A 96 1.24 3.64 9.08
CA SER A 96 1.61 4.30 7.85
C SER A 96 0.75 5.56 7.62
N PRO A 97 1.26 6.56 6.88
CA PRO A 97 0.46 7.72 6.49
C PRO A 97 -0.82 7.34 5.76
N ARG A 98 -0.78 6.26 4.96
CA ARG A 98 -1.93 5.73 4.28
C ARG A 98 -2.96 5.15 5.25
N ASN A 99 -2.55 4.31 6.21
CA ASN A 99 -3.45 3.78 7.23
C ASN A 99 -4.13 4.92 8.01
N GLU A 100 -3.37 5.96 8.36
CA GLU A 100 -3.90 7.14 9.05
C GLU A 100 -5.01 7.84 8.24
N ILE A 101 -4.74 8.13 6.95
CA ILE A 101 -5.70 8.78 6.06
C ILE A 101 -6.92 7.89 5.82
N VAL A 102 -6.74 6.60 5.55
CA VAL A 102 -7.83 5.65 5.31
C VAL A 102 -8.70 5.51 6.57
N SER A 103 -8.09 5.44 7.75
CA SER A 103 -8.80 5.34 9.02
C SER A 103 -9.64 6.58 9.30
N LEU A 104 -9.08 7.78 9.14
CA LEU A 104 -9.83 9.03 9.30
C LEU A 104 -10.98 9.15 8.30
N ASN A 105 -10.75 8.78 7.03
CA ASN A 105 -11.79 8.83 5.99
C ASN A 105 -12.89 7.77 6.20
N SER A 106 -12.57 6.61 6.75
CA SER A 106 -13.57 5.59 7.07
C SER A 106 -14.54 6.09 8.16
N ILE A 107 -14.03 6.77 9.19
CA ILE A 107 -14.84 7.42 10.22
C ILE A 107 -15.65 8.58 9.59
N LEU A 108 -15.02 9.43 8.77
CA LEU A 108 -15.70 10.54 8.11
C LEU A 108 -16.88 10.07 7.27
N ARG A 109 -16.73 8.98 6.52
CA ARG A 109 -17.79 8.40 5.70
C ARG A 109 -18.98 7.92 6.54
N LEU A 110 -18.73 7.34 7.72
CA LEU A 110 -19.79 6.94 8.65
C LEU A 110 -20.57 8.16 9.17
N VAL A 111 -19.86 9.25 9.44
CA VAL A 111 -20.46 10.54 9.82
C VAL A 111 -21.32 11.10 8.68
N GLU A 112 -20.78 11.12 7.45
CA GLU A 112 -21.46 11.61 6.24
C GLU A 112 -22.76 10.86 5.91
N ASN A 113 -22.74 9.53 6.00
CA ASN A 113 -23.92 8.69 5.80
C ASN A 113 -25.02 8.91 6.86
N SER A 114 -24.68 9.57 7.97
CA SER A 114 -25.54 9.77 9.14
C SER A 114 -25.98 11.23 9.31
N LEU A 115 -25.87 12.09 8.29
CA LEU A 115 -26.33 13.48 8.40
C LEU A 115 -27.84 13.67 8.09
N ASP A 116 -28.48 12.67 7.48
CA ASP A 116 -29.90 12.72 7.12
C ASP A 116 -30.80 12.19 8.25
N GLY A 117 -31.81 12.98 8.66
CA GLY A 117 -32.87 12.52 9.59
C GLY A 117 -32.65 12.77 11.09
N HIS A 118 -31.60 13.50 11.51
CA HIS A 118 -31.26 13.71 12.92
C HIS A 118 -31.72 15.05 13.52
N THR A 119 -31.78 15.11 14.87
CA THR A 119 -32.09 16.33 15.63
C THR A 119 -31.01 17.42 15.46
N GLN A 120 -31.35 18.69 15.70
CA GLN A 120 -30.39 19.81 15.57
C GLN A 120 -29.14 19.64 16.44
N MET A 121 -29.28 19.06 17.64
CA MET A 121 -28.17 18.80 18.53
C MET A 121 -27.23 17.72 17.98
N GLN A 122 -27.78 16.63 17.44
CA GLN A 122 -27.00 15.58 16.77
C GLN A 122 -26.27 16.12 15.53
N LYS A 123 -26.91 17.01 14.75
CA LYS A 123 -26.26 17.69 13.64
C LYS A 123 -25.05 18.53 14.08
N ASN A 124 -25.17 19.28 15.18
CA ASN A 124 -24.05 20.05 15.71
C ASN A 124 -22.89 19.15 16.18
N ILE A 125 -23.17 17.99 16.78
CA ILE A 125 -22.15 17.01 17.18
C ILE A 125 -21.44 16.44 15.94
N LEU A 126 -22.19 16.06 14.91
CA LEU A 126 -21.65 15.51 13.67
C LEU A 126 -20.82 16.52 12.89
N GLU A 127 -21.26 17.78 12.84
CA GLU A 127 -20.53 18.87 12.17
C GLU A 127 -19.21 19.18 12.89
N GLU A 128 -19.21 19.23 14.22
CA GLU A 128 -17.98 19.40 14.99
C GLU A 128 -17.03 18.20 14.83
N LEU A 129 -17.54 16.97 14.87
CA LEU A 129 -16.73 15.78 14.60
C LEU A 129 -16.12 15.80 13.19
N ARG A 130 -16.90 16.19 12.19
CA ARG A 130 -16.44 16.37 10.80
C ARG A 130 -15.31 17.41 10.72
N ASN A 131 -15.44 18.54 11.42
CA ASN A 131 -14.41 19.58 11.45
C ASN A 131 -13.12 19.05 12.09
N VAL A 132 -13.22 18.38 13.26
CA VAL A 132 -12.04 17.82 13.95
C VAL A 132 -11.34 16.75 13.10
N ILE A 133 -12.09 15.89 12.40
CA ILE A 133 -11.52 14.90 11.48
C ILE A 133 -10.82 15.60 10.31
N SER A 134 -11.46 16.59 9.70
CA SER A 134 -10.90 17.35 8.58
C SER A 134 -9.60 18.06 8.96
N ASP A 135 -9.55 18.66 10.16
CA ASP A 135 -8.36 19.27 10.72
C ASP A 135 -7.24 18.24 10.94
N MET A 136 -7.57 17.03 11.42
CA MET A 136 -6.58 15.95 11.58
C MET A 136 -6.02 15.50 10.22
N ILE A 137 -6.86 15.35 9.20
CA ILE A 137 -6.42 14.99 7.84
C ILE A 137 -5.49 16.07 7.26
N ALA A 138 -5.83 17.35 7.42
CA ALA A 138 -4.98 18.46 6.97
C ALA A 138 -3.61 18.45 7.68
N ASN A 139 -3.60 18.27 9.01
CA ASN A 139 -2.36 18.21 9.80
C ASN A 139 -1.45 17.01 9.44
N CYS A 140 -2.01 15.88 9.01
CA CYS A 140 -1.23 14.74 8.52
C CYS A 140 -0.54 15.03 7.18
N SER A 141 -1.13 15.93 6.38
CA SER A 141 -0.65 16.30 5.05
C SER A 141 0.54 17.27 5.13
N ASP A 142 0.45 18.30 5.98
CA ASP A 142 1.47 19.37 6.08
C ASP A 142 2.85 18.89 6.54
N LYS A 143 2.92 17.87 7.39
CA LYS A 143 4.19 17.36 7.94
C LYS A 143 5.04 16.61 6.91
N ASN A 144 4.42 16.17 5.82
CA ASN A 144 5.00 15.16 4.94
C ASN A 144 4.90 15.53 3.45
N ASN A 145 4.54 16.78 3.13
CA ASN A 145 4.30 17.17 1.76
C ASN A 145 5.63 17.36 1.01
N VAL A 146 6.07 16.31 0.32
CA VAL A 146 7.16 16.39 -0.65
C VAL A 146 6.67 17.23 -1.82
N LYS A 147 7.20 18.44 -1.97
CA LYS A 147 6.78 19.34 -3.06
C LYS A 147 7.28 18.79 -4.39
N SER A 148 6.35 18.45 -5.28
CA SER A 148 6.64 18.19 -6.69
C SER A 148 7.12 19.47 -7.37
N VAL A 149 8.12 19.34 -8.25
CA VAL A 149 8.62 20.42 -9.08
C VAL A 149 7.99 20.28 -10.46
N ILE A 150 7.16 21.25 -10.84
CA ILE A 150 6.51 21.29 -12.15
C ILE A 150 7.48 21.96 -13.14
N VAL A 151 7.73 21.31 -14.27
CA VAL A 151 8.62 21.81 -15.32
C VAL A 151 7.78 22.52 -16.37
N GLU A 152 7.83 23.86 -16.39
CA GLU A 152 7.00 24.70 -17.27
C GLU A 152 7.38 24.59 -18.76
N ASP A 153 8.65 24.28 -19.06
CA ASP A 153 9.18 24.27 -20.44
C ASP A 153 8.89 22.98 -21.23
N HIS A 154 8.26 21.97 -20.60
CA HIS A 154 7.96 20.71 -21.26
C HIS A 154 6.54 20.70 -21.86
N CYS A 155 6.45 20.46 -23.16
CA CYS A 155 5.19 20.38 -23.88
C CYS A 155 4.40 19.11 -23.49
N CYS A 156 3.14 19.29 -23.06
CA CYS A 156 2.17 18.23 -22.74
C CYS A 156 0.95 18.28 -23.69
N ASP A 157 1.18 18.60 -24.97
CA ASP A 157 0.11 18.84 -25.95
C ASP A 157 -0.72 17.59 -26.19
N LYS A 158 -0.09 16.41 -26.27
CA LYS A 158 -0.79 15.13 -26.49
C LYS A 158 -1.67 14.77 -25.30
N GLU A 159 -1.14 14.91 -24.10
CA GLU A 159 -1.84 14.66 -22.84
C GLU A 159 -3.02 15.62 -22.66
N SER A 160 -2.80 16.90 -23.00
CA SER A 160 -3.86 17.91 -23.01
C SER A 160 -4.95 17.56 -24.03
N CYS A 161 -4.58 17.08 -25.22
CA CYS A 161 -5.54 16.58 -26.22
C CYS A 161 -6.34 15.39 -25.68
N LEU A 162 -5.71 14.45 -24.96
CA LEU A 162 -6.40 13.32 -24.34
C LEU A 162 -7.40 13.77 -23.26
N LEU A 163 -7.01 14.72 -22.42
CA LEU A 163 -7.91 15.27 -21.41
C LEU A 163 -9.11 15.99 -22.06
N GLN A 164 -8.88 16.81 -23.09
CA GLN A 164 -9.94 17.47 -23.86
C GLN A 164 -10.86 16.46 -24.55
N TRP A 165 -10.30 15.40 -25.14
CA TRP A 165 -11.08 14.30 -25.71
C TRP A 165 -11.96 13.64 -24.63
N GLY A 166 -11.42 13.43 -23.43
CA GLY A 166 -12.15 12.94 -22.28
C GLY A 166 -13.32 13.84 -21.90
N GLU A 167 -13.05 15.14 -21.73
CA GLU A 167 -14.06 16.16 -21.38
C GLU A 167 -15.18 16.21 -22.44
N ALA A 168 -14.84 16.14 -23.73
CA ALA A 168 -15.80 16.07 -24.83
C ALA A 168 -16.67 14.79 -24.81
N ASN A 169 -16.21 13.73 -24.15
CA ASN A 169 -16.93 12.47 -23.99
C ASN A 169 -17.51 12.27 -22.57
N GLY A 170 -17.59 13.34 -21.76
CA GLY A 170 -18.29 13.35 -20.48
C GLY A 170 -17.42 13.17 -19.24
N THR A 171 -16.09 13.09 -19.37
CA THR A 171 -15.18 13.20 -18.22
C THR A 171 -15.32 14.57 -17.58
N ARG A 172 -15.35 14.61 -16.24
CA ARG A 172 -15.22 15.87 -15.49
C ARG A 172 -13.90 15.83 -14.73
N SER A 173 -13.03 16.80 -15.01
CA SER A 173 -11.72 16.89 -14.37
C SER A 173 -11.53 18.27 -13.74
N ARG A 174 -11.15 18.27 -12.46
CA ARG A 174 -10.60 19.45 -11.77
C ARG A 174 -9.06 19.45 -11.81
N LEU A 175 -8.48 18.54 -12.58
CA LEU A 175 -7.04 18.35 -12.74
C LEU A 175 -6.60 18.79 -14.14
N GLY A 176 -5.41 19.38 -14.23
CA GLY A 176 -4.64 19.56 -15.46
C GLY A 176 -3.52 18.53 -15.55
N ILE A 177 -2.91 18.37 -16.72
CA ILE A 177 -1.73 17.51 -16.89
C ILE A 177 -0.50 18.39 -17.06
N ALA A 178 0.57 18.05 -16.36
CA ALA A 178 1.85 18.74 -16.43
C ALA A 178 3.01 17.75 -16.41
N TYR A 179 4.21 18.24 -16.74
CA TYR A 179 5.44 17.49 -16.55
C TYR A 179 5.99 17.75 -15.14
N VAL A 180 6.26 16.68 -14.40
CA VAL A 180 6.77 16.68 -13.04
C VAL A 180 8.18 16.10 -13.05
N GLU A 181 9.11 16.84 -12.46
CA GLU A 181 10.52 16.44 -12.36
C GLU A 181 10.67 15.09 -11.63
N GLY A 182 11.30 14.13 -12.31
CA GLY A 182 11.55 12.77 -11.82
C GLY A 182 10.36 11.80 -11.95
N ALA A 183 9.13 12.29 -12.14
CA ALA A 183 7.94 11.43 -12.32
C ALA A 183 7.41 11.41 -13.77
N GLY A 184 7.88 12.32 -14.62
CA GLY A 184 7.42 12.42 -16.00
C GLY A 184 6.09 13.16 -16.06
N ARG A 185 5.00 12.50 -16.45
CA ARG A 185 3.69 13.15 -16.60
C ARG A 185 2.89 12.99 -15.32
N GLY A 186 2.25 14.05 -14.86
CA GLY A 186 1.47 14.05 -13.62
C GLY A 186 0.20 14.89 -13.74
N ALA A 187 -0.79 14.57 -12.91
CA ALA A 187 -2.02 15.34 -12.81
C ALA A 187 -1.91 16.38 -11.67
N ILE A 188 -2.17 17.65 -11.96
CA ILE A 188 -2.08 18.76 -11.01
C ILE A 188 -3.45 19.38 -10.76
N ALA A 189 -3.72 19.81 -9.53
CA ALA A 189 -5.00 20.45 -9.21
C ALA A 189 -5.10 21.85 -9.85
N ARG A 190 -6.22 22.15 -10.52
CA ARG A 190 -6.48 23.47 -11.12
C ARG A 190 -6.95 24.51 -10.10
N GLU A 191 -7.46 24.05 -8.97
CA GLU A 191 -8.05 24.84 -7.89
C GLU A 191 -7.79 24.14 -6.55
N ASP A 192 -8.05 24.82 -5.44
CA ASP A 192 -7.97 24.20 -4.12
C ASP A 192 -9.12 23.19 -3.95
N LEU A 193 -8.76 21.94 -3.67
CA LEU A 193 -9.70 20.84 -3.50
C LEU A 193 -9.68 20.34 -2.05
N LYS A 194 -10.86 20.08 -1.50
CA LYS A 194 -11.06 19.63 -0.12
C LYS A 194 -11.28 18.13 -0.05
N VAL A 195 -11.21 17.59 1.17
CA VAL A 195 -11.61 16.20 1.45
C VAL A 195 -13.05 15.99 0.97
N GLY A 196 -13.27 14.87 0.26
CA GLY A 196 -14.54 14.51 -0.35
C GLY A 196 -14.79 15.08 -1.75
N ASP A 197 -14.04 16.11 -2.19
CA ASP A 197 -14.17 16.61 -3.56
C ASP A 197 -13.78 15.53 -4.58
N THR A 198 -14.55 15.44 -5.67
CA THR A 198 -14.21 14.59 -6.81
C THR A 198 -13.21 15.30 -7.71
N ALA A 199 -11.95 14.86 -7.67
CA ALA A 199 -10.89 15.42 -8.51
C ALA A 199 -11.05 15.02 -9.98
N LEU A 200 -11.49 13.78 -10.21
CA LEU A 200 -11.70 13.20 -11.54
C LEU A 200 -12.93 12.27 -11.54
N GLU A 201 -13.81 12.45 -12.51
CA GLU A 201 -15.02 11.62 -12.74
C GLU A 201 -15.02 11.13 -14.20
N ILE A 202 -14.96 9.82 -14.40
CA ILE A 202 -14.78 9.20 -15.73
C ILE A 202 -15.99 8.32 -16.06
N PRO A 203 -16.69 8.56 -17.19
CA PRO A 203 -17.75 7.67 -17.66
C PRO A 203 -17.27 6.25 -17.90
N ALA A 204 -18.06 5.24 -17.52
CA ALA A 204 -17.72 3.83 -17.74
C ALA A 204 -17.45 3.49 -19.21
N SER A 205 -17.99 4.26 -20.15
CA SER A 205 -17.76 4.09 -21.60
C SER A 205 -16.35 4.48 -22.06
N LEU A 206 -15.56 5.16 -21.22
CA LEU A 206 -14.16 5.52 -21.48
C LEU A 206 -13.16 4.61 -20.76
N ILE A 207 -13.65 3.63 -20.01
CA ILE A 207 -12.83 2.60 -19.37
C ILE A 207 -12.57 1.50 -20.40
N ILE A 208 -11.31 1.12 -20.58
CA ILE A 208 -10.91 0.03 -21.47
C ILE A 208 -10.96 -1.26 -20.65
N SER A 209 -11.85 -2.17 -21.05
CA SER A 209 -12.04 -3.48 -20.40
C SER A 209 -12.24 -4.57 -21.45
N GLU A 210 -12.30 -5.83 -21.02
CA GLU A 210 -12.52 -6.99 -21.88
C GLU A 210 -13.79 -6.87 -22.76
N GLU A 211 -14.79 -6.10 -22.31
CA GLU A 211 -16.02 -5.82 -23.07
C GLU A 211 -15.76 -5.14 -24.43
N LEU A 212 -14.63 -4.44 -24.59
CA LEU A 212 -14.21 -3.92 -25.88
C LEU A 212 -13.68 -5.03 -26.78
N VAL A 213 -12.91 -5.96 -26.21
CA VAL A 213 -12.33 -7.09 -26.96
C VAL A 213 -13.43 -8.02 -27.44
N LYS A 214 -14.49 -8.25 -26.66
CA LYS A 214 -15.68 -9.04 -27.06
C LYS A 214 -16.35 -8.57 -28.35
N LYS A 215 -16.14 -7.32 -28.75
CA LYS A 215 -16.67 -6.73 -29.99
C LYS A 215 -15.69 -6.79 -31.16
N SER A 216 -14.45 -7.23 -30.92
CA SER A 216 -13.40 -7.34 -31.93
C SER A 216 -13.49 -8.66 -32.69
N ASP A 217 -12.83 -8.68 -33.85
CA ASP A 217 -12.61 -9.89 -34.65
C ASP A 217 -11.72 -10.92 -33.94
N MET A 218 -11.05 -10.57 -32.84
CA MET A 218 -10.08 -11.42 -32.16
C MET A 218 -10.73 -12.37 -31.14
N PHE A 219 -11.82 -11.92 -30.52
CA PHE A 219 -12.39 -12.58 -29.33
C PHE A 219 -12.82 -14.02 -29.58
N HIS A 220 -13.44 -14.30 -30.73
CA HIS A 220 -13.92 -15.64 -31.08
C HIS A 220 -12.81 -16.70 -31.24
N ILE A 221 -11.56 -16.27 -31.39
CA ILE A 221 -10.37 -17.12 -31.42
C ILE A 221 -9.82 -17.28 -30.01
N LEU A 222 -9.70 -16.17 -29.27
CA LEU A 222 -9.10 -16.14 -27.95
C LEU A 222 -9.97 -16.82 -26.88
N GLU A 223 -11.30 -16.65 -26.91
CA GLU A 223 -12.24 -17.24 -25.95
C GLU A 223 -12.23 -18.79 -25.99
N LYS A 224 -11.85 -19.38 -27.13
CA LYS A 224 -11.81 -20.85 -27.29
C LYS A 224 -10.55 -21.49 -26.71
N ARG A 225 -9.55 -20.69 -26.32
CA ARG A 225 -8.28 -21.17 -25.78
C ARG A 225 -8.38 -21.19 -24.26
N SER A 226 -8.28 -22.38 -23.68
CA SER A 226 -8.36 -22.60 -22.23
C SER A 226 -7.27 -21.88 -21.43
N GLU A 227 -6.17 -21.56 -22.07
CA GLU A 227 -4.98 -20.94 -21.50
C GLU A 227 -5.10 -19.41 -21.40
N MET A 228 -6.22 -18.81 -21.83
CA MET A 228 -6.37 -17.36 -21.90
C MET A 228 -7.05 -16.74 -20.68
N SER A 229 -6.27 -15.94 -19.94
CA SER A 229 -6.81 -15.00 -18.96
C SER A 229 -7.40 -13.76 -19.64
N SER A 230 -8.37 -13.10 -19.00
CA SER A 230 -8.91 -11.81 -19.46
C SER A 230 -7.81 -10.76 -19.64
N GLU A 231 -6.80 -10.76 -18.77
CA GLU A 231 -5.62 -9.90 -18.86
C GLU A 231 -4.81 -10.15 -20.15
N THR A 232 -4.53 -11.41 -20.47
CA THR A 232 -3.77 -11.75 -21.68
C THR A 232 -4.54 -11.38 -22.96
N ILE A 233 -5.86 -11.55 -22.96
CA ILE A 233 -6.73 -11.15 -24.07
C ILE A 233 -6.64 -9.64 -24.31
N LEU A 234 -6.68 -8.85 -23.24
CA LEU A 234 -6.58 -7.40 -23.29
C LEU A 234 -5.22 -6.90 -23.76
N LEU A 235 -4.15 -7.58 -23.34
CA LEU A 235 -2.80 -7.34 -23.80
C LEU A 235 -2.68 -7.53 -25.31
N LEU A 236 -3.09 -8.70 -25.83
CA LEU A 236 -3.05 -9.02 -27.26
C LEU A 236 -3.90 -8.08 -28.11
N TRP A 237 -5.05 -7.65 -27.58
CA TRP A 237 -5.87 -6.64 -28.21
C TRP A 237 -5.16 -5.29 -28.28
N SER A 238 -4.51 -4.87 -27.19
CA SER A 238 -3.80 -3.59 -27.11
C SER A 238 -2.66 -3.49 -28.12
N MET A 239 -1.96 -4.60 -28.39
CA MET A 239 -0.90 -4.68 -29.41
C MET A 239 -1.40 -4.30 -30.81
N LYS A 240 -2.59 -4.79 -31.20
CA LYS A 240 -3.23 -4.45 -32.49
C LYS A 240 -3.87 -3.07 -32.44
N GLU A 241 -4.57 -2.75 -31.37
CA GLU A 241 -5.36 -1.52 -31.25
C GLU A 241 -4.47 -0.26 -31.25
N LYS A 242 -3.24 -0.32 -30.70
CA LYS A 242 -2.25 0.77 -30.79
C LYS A 242 -2.02 1.24 -32.23
N HIS A 243 -2.12 0.34 -33.22
CA HIS A 243 -1.91 0.64 -34.63
C HIS A 243 -3.21 0.90 -35.43
N ASN A 244 -4.37 0.83 -34.76
CA ASN A 244 -5.68 1.05 -35.39
C ASN A 244 -6.02 2.54 -35.46
N ASN A 245 -5.87 3.16 -36.63
CA ASN A 245 -6.19 4.58 -36.84
C ASN A 245 -7.67 4.95 -36.63
N ASN A 246 -8.57 3.97 -36.66
CA ASN A 246 -9.99 4.17 -36.40
C ASN A 246 -10.38 3.86 -34.95
N SER A 247 -9.41 3.56 -34.08
CA SER A 247 -9.67 3.28 -32.68
C SER A 247 -10.34 4.47 -32.00
N LYS A 248 -11.38 4.20 -31.21
CA LYS A 248 -11.96 5.19 -30.28
C LYS A 248 -10.88 5.75 -29.34
N PHE A 249 -9.91 4.93 -28.97
CA PHE A 249 -8.86 5.23 -28.00
C PHE A 249 -7.53 5.62 -28.65
N LYS A 250 -7.53 5.96 -29.95
CA LYS A 250 -6.31 6.37 -30.68
C LYS A 250 -5.55 7.49 -29.96
N VAL A 251 -6.27 8.49 -29.44
CA VAL A 251 -5.68 9.61 -28.69
C VAL A 251 -4.97 9.14 -27.42
N TYR A 252 -5.49 8.11 -26.74
CA TYR A 252 -4.83 7.52 -25.58
C TYR A 252 -3.56 6.77 -25.97
N PHE A 253 -3.63 5.89 -26.96
CA PHE A 253 -2.46 5.16 -27.44
C PHE A 253 -1.35 6.09 -27.95
N ASP A 254 -1.69 7.23 -28.56
CA ASP A 254 -0.73 8.23 -29.04
C ASP A 254 -0.02 9.01 -27.90
N THR A 255 -0.61 9.01 -26.70
CA THR A 255 0.04 9.56 -25.49
C THR A 255 0.97 8.58 -24.83
N LEU A 256 0.77 7.26 -24.97
CA LEU A 256 1.61 6.27 -24.29
C LEU A 256 3.08 6.38 -24.74
N PRO A 257 4.04 6.05 -23.86
CA PRO A 257 5.44 6.06 -24.24
C PRO A 257 5.71 4.92 -25.24
N GLU A 258 6.75 5.09 -26.07
CA GLU A 258 7.17 4.01 -26.97
C GLU A 258 7.86 2.87 -26.23
N GLU A 259 8.51 3.16 -25.12
CA GLU A 259 9.17 2.21 -24.22
C GLU A 259 8.78 2.56 -22.78
N PHE A 260 8.53 1.54 -21.95
CA PHE A 260 8.34 1.75 -20.52
C PHE A 260 9.67 1.55 -19.79
N ASN A 261 9.85 2.31 -18.72
CA ASN A 261 11.06 2.25 -17.90
C ASN A 261 10.83 1.35 -16.68
N THR A 262 10.46 0.08 -16.87
CA THR A 262 10.23 -0.86 -15.74
C THR A 262 11.40 -1.82 -15.52
N GLY A 263 11.42 -2.51 -14.38
CA GLY A 263 12.37 -3.60 -14.09
C GLY A 263 12.44 -4.67 -15.19
N LEU A 264 11.32 -4.91 -15.88
CA LEU A 264 11.23 -5.86 -17.00
C LEU A 264 12.06 -5.42 -18.21
N SER A 265 12.42 -4.15 -18.30
CA SER A 265 13.25 -3.56 -19.36
C SER A 265 14.69 -3.25 -18.91
N PHE A 266 15.09 -3.66 -17.70
CA PHE A 266 16.45 -3.41 -17.20
C PHE A 266 17.52 -4.05 -18.09
N GLY A 267 18.54 -3.25 -18.42
CA GLY A 267 19.71 -3.72 -19.14
C GLY A 267 20.68 -4.52 -18.25
N PHE A 268 21.67 -5.14 -18.89
CA PHE A 268 22.68 -5.98 -18.24
C PHE A 268 23.42 -5.27 -17.09
N GLU A 269 23.81 -4.00 -17.28
CA GLU A 269 24.52 -3.23 -16.26
C GLU A 269 23.67 -3.03 -14.99
N ALA A 270 22.39 -2.72 -15.13
CA ALA A 270 21.48 -2.57 -13.99
C ALA A 270 21.28 -3.90 -13.25
N LEU A 271 21.20 -5.01 -13.99
CA LEU A 271 21.10 -6.34 -13.40
C LEU A 271 22.38 -6.75 -12.65
N MET A 272 23.56 -6.39 -13.15
CA MET A 272 24.82 -6.60 -12.42
C MET A 272 24.87 -5.82 -11.10
N VAL A 273 24.33 -4.60 -11.06
CA VAL A 273 24.25 -3.84 -9.81
C VAL A 273 23.37 -4.55 -8.78
N LEU A 274 22.24 -5.10 -9.24
CA LEU A 274 21.28 -5.83 -8.40
C LEU A 274 21.75 -7.23 -7.99
N ASP A 275 22.91 -7.69 -8.45
CA ASP A 275 23.45 -8.99 -8.08
C ASP A 275 23.47 -9.16 -6.54
N GLU A 276 23.19 -10.39 -6.09
CA GLU A 276 23.01 -10.75 -4.67
C GLU A 276 21.81 -10.04 -3.96
N THR A 277 20.81 -9.57 -4.71
CA THR A 277 19.56 -9.03 -4.14
C THR A 277 18.32 -9.83 -4.57
N VAL A 278 17.28 -9.83 -3.72
CA VAL A 278 15.99 -10.46 -4.04
C VAL A 278 15.36 -9.85 -5.30
N LEU A 279 15.51 -8.55 -5.53
CA LEU A 279 14.97 -7.88 -6.72
C LEU A 279 15.60 -8.39 -8.03
N PHE A 280 16.88 -8.80 -8.01
CA PHE A 280 17.50 -9.44 -9.18
C PHE A 280 16.77 -10.73 -9.55
N GLU A 281 16.53 -11.60 -8.55
CA GLU A 281 15.82 -12.86 -8.75
C GLU A 281 14.38 -12.63 -9.23
N GLU A 282 13.66 -11.67 -8.61
CA GLU A 282 12.30 -11.29 -8.99
C GLU A 282 12.23 -10.82 -10.47
N ILE A 283 13.16 -9.95 -10.90
CA ILE A 283 13.20 -9.46 -12.28
C ILE A 283 13.56 -10.58 -13.26
N MET A 284 14.51 -11.46 -12.92
CA MET A 284 14.88 -12.59 -13.77
C MET A 284 13.73 -13.57 -13.95
N GLN A 285 13.07 -13.97 -12.86
CA GLN A 285 11.91 -14.86 -12.91
C GLN A 285 10.76 -14.24 -13.71
N ALA A 286 10.49 -12.93 -13.52
CA ALA A 286 9.45 -12.25 -14.28
C ALA A 286 9.76 -12.20 -15.79
N LYS A 287 11.01 -11.91 -16.17
CA LYS A 287 11.46 -11.92 -17.57
C LYS A 287 11.34 -13.31 -18.20
N GLU A 288 11.81 -14.35 -17.53
CA GLU A 288 11.71 -15.73 -17.99
C GLU A 288 10.25 -16.17 -18.15
N HIS A 289 9.40 -15.81 -17.18
CA HIS A 289 7.97 -16.10 -17.24
C HIS A 289 7.30 -15.45 -18.46
N LEU A 290 7.60 -14.17 -18.74
CA LEU A 290 7.06 -13.47 -19.90
C LEU A 290 7.57 -14.06 -21.22
N GLN A 291 8.85 -14.41 -21.29
CA GLN A 291 9.45 -15.06 -22.46
C GLN A 291 8.73 -16.39 -22.75
N ALA A 292 8.55 -17.23 -21.73
CA ALA A 292 7.84 -18.50 -21.86
C ALA A 292 6.37 -18.30 -22.28
N GLN A 293 5.66 -17.32 -21.70
CA GLN A 293 4.30 -16.97 -22.12
C GLN A 293 4.26 -16.56 -23.58
N TYR A 294 5.16 -15.69 -24.03
CA TYR A 294 5.21 -15.25 -25.42
C TYR A 294 5.41 -16.44 -26.38
N GLU A 295 6.41 -17.28 -26.12
CA GLU A 295 6.75 -18.43 -26.96
C GLU A 295 5.60 -19.44 -27.05
N GLN A 296 4.87 -19.63 -25.95
CA GLN A 296 3.71 -20.53 -25.91
C GLN A 296 2.48 -19.95 -26.62
N LEU A 297 2.24 -18.64 -26.51
CA LEU A 297 0.96 -18.04 -26.89
C LEU A 297 1.00 -17.38 -28.27
N VAL A 298 2.03 -16.58 -28.56
CA VAL A 298 1.99 -15.62 -29.67
C VAL A 298 2.30 -16.28 -31.02
N PRO A 299 3.37 -17.09 -31.19
CA PRO A 299 3.63 -17.77 -32.45
C PRO A 299 2.48 -18.64 -32.97
N PRO A 300 1.79 -19.46 -32.13
CA PRO A 300 0.62 -20.21 -32.60
C PRO A 300 -0.51 -19.33 -33.12
N LEU A 301 -0.79 -18.19 -32.47
CA LEU A 301 -1.88 -17.29 -32.87
C LEU A 301 -1.71 -16.75 -34.29
N PHE A 302 -0.54 -16.20 -34.61
CA PHE A 302 -0.31 -15.66 -35.96
C PHE A 302 -0.04 -16.74 -37.01
N ASN A 303 0.43 -17.93 -36.63
CA ASN A 303 0.59 -19.05 -37.57
C ASN A 303 -0.77 -19.63 -37.99
N GLU A 304 -1.73 -19.71 -37.06
CA GLU A 304 -3.08 -20.22 -37.33
C GLU A 304 -4.00 -19.17 -37.96
N HIS A 305 -3.85 -17.90 -37.55
CA HIS A 305 -4.75 -16.79 -37.91
C HIS A 305 -3.99 -15.50 -38.30
N PRO A 306 -3.14 -15.53 -39.35
CA PRO A 306 -2.28 -14.39 -39.73
C PRO A 306 -3.06 -13.16 -40.20
N ASP A 307 -4.31 -13.32 -40.63
CA ASP A 307 -5.21 -12.24 -41.04
C ASP A 307 -5.69 -11.40 -39.86
N ILE A 308 -5.85 -12.02 -38.69
CA ILE A 308 -6.31 -11.36 -37.46
C ILE A 308 -5.13 -10.95 -36.58
N PHE A 309 -4.08 -11.77 -36.54
CA PHE A 309 -2.85 -11.57 -35.79
C PHE A 309 -1.66 -11.41 -36.75
N PRO A 310 -1.49 -10.26 -37.42
CA PRO A 310 -0.37 -10.04 -38.34
C PRO A 310 0.98 -10.07 -37.60
N PRO A 311 1.96 -10.91 -37.99
CA PRO A 311 3.21 -11.12 -37.24
C PRO A 311 3.98 -9.84 -36.89
N GLU A 312 3.94 -8.83 -37.75
CA GLU A 312 4.58 -7.53 -37.52
C GLU A 312 4.01 -6.74 -36.34
N LEU A 313 2.80 -7.07 -35.87
CA LEU A 313 2.19 -6.47 -34.68
C LEU A 313 2.40 -7.32 -33.43
N TYR A 314 2.90 -8.53 -33.58
CA TYR A 314 3.00 -9.54 -32.54
C TYR A 314 4.44 -10.02 -32.29
N THR A 315 5.39 -9.07 -32.29
CA THR A 315 6.79 -9.33 -31.94
C THR A 315 6.97 -9.37 -30.42
N TRP A 316 8.11 -9.89 -29.96
CA TRP A 316 8.48 -9.92 -28.54
C TRP A 316 8.47 -8.52 -27.91
N GLU A 317 9.03 -7.53 -28.61
CA GLU A 317 9.12 -6.15 -28.11
C GLU A 317 7.74 -5.53 -27.92
N LYS A 318 6.80 -5.79 -28.85
CA LYS A 318 5.42 -5.31 -28.75
C LYS A 318 4.63 -6.04 -27.66
N PHE A 319 4.93 -7.31 -27.44
CA PHE A 319 4.34 -8.09 -26.36
C PHE A 319 4.80 -7.56 -25.01
N LEU A 320 6.11 -7.37 -24.82
CA LEU A 320 6.68 -6.79 -23.60
C LEU A 320 6.13 -5.38 -23.34
N TRP A 321 6.07 -4.53 -24.37
CA TRP A 321 5.45 -3.20 -24.25
C TRP A 321 4.01 -3.27 -23.76
N ALA A 322 3.22 -4.23 -24.26
CA ALA A 322 1.84 -4.40 -23.84
C ALA A 322 1.75 -4.98 -22.41
N CYS A 323 2.66 -5.88 -22.01
CA CYS A 323 2.78 -6.32 -20.60
C CYS A 323 3.00 -5.11 -19.70
N GLU A 324 4.02 -4.30 -19.99
CA GLU A 324 4.40 -3.15 -19.17
C GLU A 324 3.29 -2.09 -19.10
N LEU A 325 2.55 -1.86 -20.20
CA LEU A 325 1.36 -1.00 -20.20
C LEU A 325 0.33 -1.50 -19.17
N TRP A 326 -0.03 -2.79 -19.22
CA TRP A 326 -1.06 -3.32 -18.34
C TRP A 326 -0.60 -3.43 -16.89
N TYR A 327 0.67 -3.77 -16.64
CA TYR A 327 1.21 -3.83 -15.28
C TYR A 327 1.32 -2.45 -14.62
N SER A 328 1.72 -1.42 -15.38
CA SER A 328 1.94 -0.08 -14.83
C SER A 328 0.68 0.81 -14.80
N ASN A 329 -0.33 0.53 -15.63
CA ASN A 329 -1.48 1.43 -15.80
C ASN A 329 -2.85 0.79 -15.56
N SER A 330 -2.95 -0.51 -15.33
CA SER A 330 -4.25 -1.14 -15.09
C SER A 330 -4.77 -0.93 -13.67
N MET A 331 -6.10 -0.97 -13.54
CA MET A 331 -6.83 -0.86 -12.28
C MET A 331 -7.86 -1.99 -12.22
N LYS A 332 -8.04 -2.57 -11.03
CA LYS A 332 -9.17 -3.48 -10.76
C LYS A 332 -10.41 -2.63 -10.45
N ILE A 333 -11.46 -2.78 -11.27
CA ILE A 333 -12.68 -1.97 -11.20
C ILE A 333 -13.90 -2.87 -11.05
N MET A 334 -14.66 -2.65 -9.99
CA MET A 334 -15.96 -3.26 -9.75
C MET A 334 -17.05 -2.50 -10.50
N PHE A 335 -17.76 -3.20 -11.36
CA PHE A 335 -18.86 -2.66 -12.15
C PHE A 335 -20.23 -2.90 -11.48
N PRO A 336 -21.30 -2.24 -11.94
CA PRO A 336 -22.63 -2.39 -11.33
C PRO A 336 -23.23 -3.79 -11.40
N ASP A 337 -22.70 -4.67 -12.26
CA ASP A 337 -23.05 -6.09 -12.36
C ASP A 337 -22.40 -6.95 -11.27
N GLY A 338 -21.53 -6.38 -10.44
CA GLY A 338 -20.80 -7.07 -9.38
C GLY A 338 -19.48 -7.68 -9.83
N GLU A 339 -19.14 -7.60 -11.12
CA GLU A 339 -17.93 -8.18 -11.68
C GLU A 339 -16.72 -7.25 -11.48
N LEU A 340 -15.63 -7.81 -10.97
CA LEU A 340 -14.34 -7.13 -10.83
C LEU A 340 -13.51 -7.37 -12.10
N ARG A 341 -13.10 -6.29 -12.77
CA ARG A 341 -12.39 -6.37 -14.05
C ARG A 341 -11.08 -5.60 -14.00
N THR A 342 -10.03 -6.13 -14.62
CA THR A 342 -8.79 -5.39 -14.92
C THR A 342 -9.04 -4.45 -16.08
N CYS A 343 -8.74 -3.17 -15.91
CA CYS A 343 -9.10 -2.13 -16.87
C CYS A 343 -7.98 -1.09 -17.02
N LEU A 344 -7.82 -0.51 -18.20
CA LEU A 344 -7.09 0.76 -18.36
C LEU A 344 -8.07 1.93 -18.24
N VAL A 345 -7.64 2.97 -17.54
CA VAL A 345 -8.43 4.19 -17.32
C VAL A 345 -7.63 5.37 -17.86
N PRO A 346 -7.79 5.70 -19.17
CA PRO A 346 -6.85 6.56 -19.91
C PRO A 346 -6.45 7.90 -19.28
N ILE A 347 -7.38 8.57 -18.59
CA ILE A 347 -7.11 9.89 -18.00
C ILE A 347 -6.59 9.74 -16.56
N ALA A 348 -7.01 8.69 -15.85
CA ALA A 348 -6.55 8.42 -14.50
C ALA A 348 -5.10 7.90 -14.47
N SER A 349 -4.56 7.41 -15.60
CA SER A 349 -3.16 6.96 -15.69
C SER A 349 -2.14 8.10 -15.52
N PHE A 350 -2.57 9.36 -15.47
CA PHE A 350 -1.69 10.50 -15.14
C PHE A 350 -1.61 10.78 -13.62
N LEU A 351 -2.41 10.11 -12.80
CA LEU A 351 -2.31 10.23 -11.34
C LEU A 351 -1.13 9.38 -10.86
N ASN A 352 -0.01 10.01 -10.51
CA ASN A 352 1.16 9.29 -10.01
C ASN A 352 0.96 8.76 -8.58
N HIS A 353 1.86 7.89 -8.15
CA HIS A 353 1.89 7.37 -6.79
C HIS A 353 2.65 8.25 -5.79
N SER A 354 2.24 8.19 -4.53
CA SER A 354 2.96 8.77 -3.39
C SER A 354 2.65 7.95 -2.14
N LEU A 355 3.58 7.93 -1.19
CA LEU A 355 3.36 7.42 0.17
C LEU A 355 2.31 8.26 0.94
N TYR A 356 1.99 9.46 0.43
CA TYR A 356 0.99 10.38 0.95
C TYR A 356 -0.07 10.70 -0.12
N PRO A 357 -0.83 9.69 -0.58
CA PRO A 357 -1.73 9.85 -1.71
C PRO A 357 -2.91 10.78 -1.37
N HIS A 358 -3.39 11.50 -2.38
CA HIS A 358 -4.59 12.31 -2.27
C HIS A 358 -5.85 11.47 -2.43
N VAL A 359 -5.78 10.40 -3.23
CA VAL A 359 -6.88 9.46 -3.47
C VAL A 359 -6.45 8.07 -2.99
N THR A 360 -7.06 7.56 -1.91
CA THR A 360 -6.77 6.22 -1.37
C THR A 360 -7.83 5.17 -1.71
N SER A 361 -9.03 5.59 -2.11
CA SER A 361 -10.15 4.71 -2.43
C SER A 361 -10.74 5.04 -3.79
N TYR A 362 -10.74 4.03 -4.66
CA TYR A 362 -11.27 4.07 -6.02
C TYR A 362 -11.59 2.63 -6.46
N GLY A 363 -11.93 2.44 -7.73
CA GLY A 363 -12.12 1.09 -8.29
C GLY A 363 -13.55 0.57 -8.19
N LYS A 364 -14.55 1.44 -8.01
CA LYS A 364 -15.97 1.07 -8.16
C LYS A 364 -16.72 2.09 -8.99
N VAL A 365 -17.42 1.61 -10.01
CA VAL A 365 -18.33 2.43 -10.81
C VAL A 365 -19.60 2.70 -10.01
N ASP A 366 -19.94 3.97 -9.87
CA ASP A 366 -21.18 4.44 -9.27
C ASP A 366 -22.35 4.06 -10.19
N SER A 367 -23.29 3.25 -9.67
CA SER A 367 -24.41 2.72 -10.46
C SER A 367 -25.44 3.77 -10.87
N THR A 368 -25.51 4.90 -10.17
CA THR A 368 -26.48 5.98 -10.45
C THR A 368 -25.99 6.87 -11.58
N THR A 369 -24.71 7.22 -11.55
CA THR A 369 -24.06 8.10 -12.53
C THR A 369 -23.41 7.33 -13.68
N ASN A 370 -23.16 6.03 -13.51
CA ASN A 370 -22.37 5.18 -14.40
C ASN A 370 -20.96 5.73 -14.66
N THR A 371 -20.33 6.25 -13.60
CA THR A 371 -18.98 6.84 -13.64
C THR A 371 -18.07 6.24 -12.58
N LEU A 372 -16.77 6.23 -12.84
CA LEU A 372 -15.72 6.00 -11.87
C LEU A 372 -15.26 7.34 -11.29
N LYS A 373 -15.26 7.47 -9.96
CA LYS A 373 -14.90 8.71 -9.25
C LYS A 373 -13.61 8.53 -8.47
N PHE A 374 -12.76 9.55 -8.53
CA PHE A 374 -11.54 9.70 -7.75
C PHE A 374 -11.75 10.84 -6.76
N CYS A 375 -12.20 10.49 -5.55
CA CYS A 375 -12.50 11.45 -4.51
C CYS A 375 -11.31 11.64 -3.58
N LEU A 376 -11.09 12.89 -3.16
CA LEU A 376 -9.97 13.24 -2.30
C LEU A 376 -10.17 12.75 -0.87
N SER A 377 -9.18 12.01 -0.38
CA SER A 377 -9.05 11.56 1.01
C SER A 377 -8.23 12.55 1.85
N ARG A 378 -7.49 13.45 1.21
CA ARG A 378 -6.86 14.63 1.82
C ARG A 378 -6.92 15.84 0.89
N PRO A 379 -6.82 17.08 1.40
CA PRO A 379 -6.82 18.28 0.55
C PRO A 379 -5.69 18.26 -0.50
N CYS A 380 -5.94 18.90 -1.64
CA CYS A 380 -4.97 19.12 -2.71
C CYS A 380 -5.01 20.60 -3.10
N SER A 381 -3.89 21.30 -2.98
CA SER A 381 -3.81 22.74 -3.23
C SER A 381 -3.73 23.03 -4.72
N SER A 382 -4.20 24.20 -5.17
CA SER A 382 -4.03 24.63 -6.55
C SER A 382 -2.55 24.60 -6.97
N GLY A 383 -2.26 23.94 -8.09
CA GLY A 383 -0.90 23.72 -8.59
C GLY A 383 -0.14 22.57 -7.92
N GLU A 384 -0.70 21.89 -6.91
CA GLU A 384 -0.12 20.68 -6.32
C GLU A 384 -0.40 19.46 -7.22
N GLU A 385 0.53 18.51 -7.24
CA GLU A 385 0.31 17.23 -7.90
C GLU A 385 -0.67 16.36 -7.10
N CYS A 386 -1.73 15.90 -7.76
CA CYS A 386 -2.74 15.02 -7.19
C CYS A 386 -2.32 13.56 -7.35
N PHE A 387 -1.93 12.95 -6.23
CA PHE A 387 -1.45 11.56 -6.18
C PHE A 387 -2.56 10.53 -5.93
N LEU A 388 -2.39 9.36 -6.51
CA LEU A 388 -3.21 8.16 -6.30
C LEU A 388 -2.43 7.10 -5.52
N SER A 389 -3.10 6.36 -4.64
CA SER A 389 -2.52 5.17 -4.01
C SER A 389 -2.51 4.00 -5.00
N TYR A 390 -1.37 3.56 -5.53
CA TYR A 390 -1.32 2.35 -6.37
C TYR A 390 -1.56 1.08 -5.57
N GLY A 391 -1.16 1.08 -4.30
CA GLY A 391 -1.26 -0.04 -3.38
C GLY A 391 -0.25 0.12 -2.25
N ASN A 392 -0.20 -0.87 -1.37
CA ASN A 392 0.86 -1.02 -0.37
C ASN A 392 1.93 -1.91 -1.01
N PHE A 393 2.82 -1.30 -1.80
CA PHE A 393 3.81 -2.02 -2.59
C PHE A 393 5.21 -1.65 -2.12
N SER A 394 6.07 -2.65 -1.99
CA SER A 394 7.50 -2.46 -1.78
C SER A 394 8.12 -1.72 -2.98
N SER A 395 9.26 -1.08 -2.74
CA SER A 395 10.09 -0.49 -3.78
C SER A 395 10.53 -1.54 -4.81
N SER A 396 10.71 -2.81 -4.42
CA SER A 396 11.02 -3.90 -5.37
C SER A 396 9.87 -4.11 -6.38
N HIS A 397 8.63 -4.14 -5.90
CA HIS A 397 7.43 -4.24 -6.74
C HIS A 397 7.25 -3.00 -7.62
N LEU A 398 7.41 -1.81 -7.05
CA LEU A 398 7.28 -0.54 -7.77
C LEU A 398 8.33 -0.39 -8.87
N ILE A 399 9.59 -0.77 -8.63
CA ILE A 399 10.62 -0.81 -9.67
C ILE A 399 10.23 -1.82 -10.76
N THR A 400 9.85 -3.03 -10.37
CA THR A 400 9.60 -4.13 -11.32
C THR A 400 8.47 -3.80 -12.28
N PHE A 401 7.35 -3.27 -11.80
CA PHE A 401 6.13 -3.13 -12.60
C PHE A 401 5.75 -1.69 -12.93
N TYR A 402 6.31 -0.69 -12.24
CA TYR A 402 5.99 0.73 -12.46
C TYR A 402 7.20 1.60 -12.81
N GLY A 403 8.42 1.14 -12.51
CA GLY A 403 9.63 1.82 -12.95
C GLY A 403 10.10 2.99 -12.10
N PHE A 404 9.80 3.00 -10.79
CA PHE A 404 10.25 4.08 -9.90
C PHE A 404 10.41 3.61 -8.45
N VAL A 405 11.18 4.40 -7.68
CA VAL A 405 11.25 4.33 -6.22
C VAL A 405 10.46 5.50 -5.63
N PRO A 406 9.52 5.28 -4.69
CA PRO A 406 8.75 6.37 -4.09
C PRO A 406 9.64 7.31 -3.27
N LYS A 407 9.33 8.62 -3.29
CA LYS A 407 10.05 9.60 -2.47
C LYS A 407 9.70 9.42 -0.99
N GLY A 408 10.73 9.24 -0.15
CA GLY A 408 10.60 9.08 1.30
C GLY A 408 10.85 7.66 1.76
N ASP A 409 10.61 7.39 3.04
CA ASP A 409 10.81 6.06 3.61
C ASP A 409 9.52 5.23 3.43
N ASN A 410 9.56 4.27 2.50
CA ASN A 410 8.44 3.38 2.23
C ASN A 410 8.28 2.35 3.38
N PRO A 411 7.14 2.33 4.10
CA PRO A 411 6.92 1.38 5.20
C PRO A 411 6.81 -0.08 4.73
N ASP A 412 6.56 -0.29 3.44
CA ASP A 412 6.45 -1.60 2.79
C ASP A 412 7.79 -2.15 2.27
N ASP A 413 8.89 -1.41 2.46
CA ASP A 413 10.24 -1.90 2.18
C ASP A 413 10.71 -2.84 3.28
N VAL A 414 10.50 -4.13 3.04
CA VAL A 414 10.88 -5.24 3.93
C VAL A 414 11.95 -6.12 3.30
N ILE A 415 12.77 -6.75 4.14
CA ILE A 415 13.68 -7.83 3.75
C ILE A 415 13.09 -9.13 4.31
N PRO A 416 12.70 -10.10 3.47
CA PRO A 416 12.26 -11.40 3.94
C PRO A 416 13.45 -12.18 4.51
N LEU A 417 13.21 -12.90 5.60
CA LEU A 417 14.15 -13.82 6.22
C LEU A 417 13.53 -15.21 6.25
N GLU A 418 14.15 -16.16 5.57
CA GLU A 418 13.80 -17.57 5.70
C GLU A 418 14.64 -18.17 6.83
N LEU A 419 13.97 -18.63 7.88
CA LEU A 419 14.59 -19.28 9.03
C LEU A 419 14.16 -20.74 9.06
N GLU A 420 15.11 -21.64 9.29
CA GLU A 420 14.83 -23.08 9.37
C GLU A 420 13.87 -23.37 10.54
N GLY A 421 12.67 -23.87 10.23
CA GLY A 421 11.70 -24.29 11.23
C GLY A 421 12.08 -25.66 11.80
N ASP A 422 11.93 -25.83 13.12
CA ASP A 422 11.99 -27.14 13.76
C ASP A 422 10.68 -27.88 13.40
N GLU A 423 10.76 -28.99 12.66
CA GLU A 423 9.62 -29.91 12.44
C GLU A 423 9.32 -30.65 13.75
N GLY A 424 8.81 -29.93 14.74
CA GLY A 424 8.40 -30.46 16.04
C GLY A 424 6.94 -30.88 16.03
N ASP A 425 6.68 -32.18 16.14
CA ASP A 425 5.36 -32.77 16.43
C ASP A 425 4.77 -32.18 17.74
N SER A 426 3.99 -31.11 17.64
CA SER A 426 3.12 -30.67 18.74
C SER A 426 1.71 -30.37 18.24
N GLU A 427 0.75 -31.21 18.66
CA GLU A 427 -0.69 -31.11 18.41
C GLU A 427 -1.36 -29.96 19.21
N ASP A 428 -0.76 -28.77 19.27
CA ASP A 428 -1.40 -27.60 19.89
C ASP A 428 -1.68 -26.51 18.84
N ASP A 429 -2.98 -26.37 18.55
CA ASP A 429 -3.61 -25.53 17.53
C ASP A 429 -3.54 -24.03 17.91
N SER A 430 -2.33 -23.49 18.04
CA SER A 430 -2.10 -22.05 18.13
C SER A 430 -1.38 -21.58 16.85
N CYS A 431 -2.01 -20.62 16.17
CA CYS A 431 -1.71 -20.12 14.82
C CYS A 431 -0.30 -19.49 14.61
N ILE A 432 0.66 -19.70 15.52
CA ILE A 432 2.00 -19.07 15.52
C ILE A 432 3.14 -20.10 15.39
N SER A 433 2.84 -21.39 15.15
CA SER A 433 3.85 -22.46 15.02
C SER A 433 4.31 -22.76 13.59
N SER A 434 3.73 -22.13 12.56
CA SER A 434 3.99 -22.48 11.15
C SER A 434 4.66 -21.40 10.30
N ILE A 435 5.09 -20.28 10.90
CA ILE A 435 5.71 -19.19 10.12
C ILE A 435 7.22 -19.44 10.06
N THR A 436 7.70 -19.91 8.90
CA THR A 436 9.14 -20.03 8.58
C THR A 436 9.71 -18.78 7.91
N THR A 437 8.84 -17.89 7.43
CA THR A 437 9.21 -16.65 6.75
C THR A 437 8.96 -15.45 7.65
N HIS A 438 10.02 -14.77 8.05
CA HIS A 438 10.00 -13.56 8.85
C HIS A 438 10.35 -12.34 8.00
N MET A 439 10.13 -11.14 8.54
CA MET A 439 10.39 -9.88 7.84
C MET A 439 11.15 -8.93 8.76
N VAL A 440 12.07 -8.17 8.18
CA VAL A 440 12.67 -7.01 8.84
C VAL A 440 12.46 -5.77 7.99
N ARG A 441 12.49 -4.60 8.62
CA ARG A 441 12.43 -3.30 7.94
C ARG A 441 13.34 -2.31 8.68
N GLY A 442 13.48 -1.11 8.12
CA GLY A 442 14.24 -0.04 8.75
C GLY A 442 13.81 0.21 10.20
N THR A 443 14.77 0.14 11.13
CA THR A 443 14.46 0.24 12.57
C THR A 443 14.02 1.64 12.99
N TRP A 444 14.23 2.65 12.12
CA TRP A 444 13.72 4.01 12.29
C TRP A 444 12.19 4.12 12.29
N PHE A 445 11.47 3.07 11.88
CA PHE A 445 10.01 3.00 12.01
C PHE A 445 9.54 2.51 13.39
N SER A 446 10.41 1.84 14.15
CA SER A 446 10.07 1.44 15.52
C SER A 446 10.32 2.59 16.49
N LYS A 447 9.47 2.68 17.52
CA LYS A 447 9.66 3.64 18.63
C LYS A 447 10.11 2.95 19.91
N ASN A 448 10.11 1.61 19.92
CA ASN A 448 10.38 0.81 21.10
C ASN A 448 11.78 0.19 21.03
N HIS A 449 12.76 0.94 21.53
CA HIS A 449 14.15 0.50 21.67
C HIS A 449 14.47 -0.03 23.08
N ASN A 450 13.45 -0.32 23.88
CA ASN A 450 13.65 -0.87 25.22
C ASN A 450 14.19 -2.30 25.15
N ILE A 451 14.63 -2.80 26.31
CA ILE A 451 15.06 -4.18 26.45
C ILE A 451 13.95 -5.14 26.01
N PHE A 452 14.33 -6.24 25.36
CA PHE A 452 13.46 -7.19 24.67
C PHE A 452 12.79 -6.70 23.36
N HIS A 453 13.08 -5.48 22.91
CA HIS A 453 12.52 -4.95 21.65
C HIS A 453 13.60 -4.40 20.70
N TYR A 454 14.49 -3.55 21.19
CA TYR A 454 15.66 -3.03 20.44
C TYR A 454 15.35 -2.30 19.12
N GLY A 455 14.09 -1.95 18.86
CA GLY A 455 13.62 -1.45 17.57
C GLY A 455 13.46 -2.53 16.49
N LEU A 456 13.53 -3.81 16.87
CA LEU A 456 13.38 -4.97 16.00
C LEU A 456 11.96 -5.55 16.10
N PRO A 457 11.54 -6.39 15.12
CA PRO A 457 10.17 -6.87 15.05
C PRO A 457 9.89 -7.88 16.17
N SER A 458 8.85 -7.63 16.97
CA SER A 458 8.50 -8.49 18.11
C SER A 458 8.21 -9.92 17.66
N THR A 459 7.49 -10.11 16.55
CA THR A 459 7.19 -11.44 16.00
C THR A 459 8.45 -12.23 15.65
N LEU A 460 9.50 -11.58 15.12
CA LEU A 460 10.79 -12.21 14.85
C LEU A 460 11.52 -12.55 16.16
N LEU A 461 11.61 -11.62 17.10
CA LEU A 461 12.28 -11.84 18.37
C LEU A 461 11.59 -12.96 19.17
N ASP A 462 10.26 -13.00 19.21
CA ASP A 462 9.49 -14.03 19.92
C ASP A 462 9.61 -15.41 19.27
N TYR A 463 9.83 -15.48 17.95
CA TYR A 463 10.21 -16.72 17.29
C TYR A 463 11.62 -17.16 17.70
N LEU A 464 12.62 -16.28 17.60
CA LEU A 464 14.01 -16.61 17.94
C LEU A 464 14.15 -17.01 19.42
N ARG A 465 13.43 -16.36 20.33
CA ARG A 465 13.34 -16.76 21.75
C ARG A 465 12.86 -18.19 21.91
N ARG A 466 11.77 -18.55 21.22
CA ARG A 466 11.20 -19.91 21.27
C ARG A 466 12.15 -20.94 20.65
N ALA A 467 12.84 -20.59 19.57
CA ALA A 467 13.78 -21.47 18.88
C ALA A 467 15.04 -21.74 19.74
N HIS A 468 15.60 -20.71 20.38
CA HIS A 468 16.78 -20.87 21.24
C HIS A 468 16.46 -21.53 22.58
N ASN A 469 15.38 -21.13 23.24
CA ASN A 469 15.02 -21.70 24.53
C ASN A 469 13.48 -21.80 24.74
N PRO A 470 12.88 -22.96 24.45
CA PRO A 470 11.43 -23.17 24.58
C PRO A 470 10.89 -22.98 26.01
N MET A 471 11.75 -23.08 27.03
CA MET A 471 11.38 -22.96 28.45
C MET A 471 11.42 -21.51 28.96
N LEU A 472 12.12 -20.61 28.27
CA LEU A 472 12.32 -19.20 28.63
C LEU A 472 11.56 -18.27 27.67
N GLN A 473 10.22 -18.35 27.73
CA GLN A 473 9.34 -17.55 26.86
C GLN A 473 8.99 -16.17 27.46
N THR A 474 9.38 -15.90 28.70
CA THR A 474 8.92 -14.72 29.45
C THR A 474 10.01 -13.64 29.48
N LYS A 475 9.66 -12.44 28.99
CA LYS A 475 10.49 -11.21 29.08
C LYS A 475 10.77 -10.85 30.54
N THR A 476 11.83 -11.40 31.11
CA THR A 476 12.19 -11.24 32.52
C THR A 476 13.63 -10.79 32.64
N LEU A 477 13.94 -9.91 33.60
CA LEU A 477 15.30 -9.47 33.87
C LEU A 477 16.10 -10.51 34.67
N LEU A 478 15.94 -11.78 34.33
CA LEU A 478 16.71 -12.88 34.89
C LEU A 478 17.96 -13.11 34.05
N GLN A 479 19.06 -13.53 34.68
CA GLN A 479 20.33 -13.75 34.01
C GLN A 479 20.19 -14.67 32.78
N GLU A 480 19.52 -15.82 32.92
CA GLU A 480 19.31 -16.77 31.82
C GLU A 480 18.53 -16.14 30.64
N SER A 481 17.55 -15.29 30.93
CA SER A 481 16.79 -14.59 29.88
C SER A 481 17.65 -13.55 29.17
N LEU A 482 18.54 -12.86 29.88
CA LEU A 482 19.43 -11.86 29.29
C LEU A 482 20.57 -12.51 28.48
N GLU A 483 21.10 -13.64 28.94
CA GLU A 483 22.06 -14.46 28.16
C GLU A 483 21.43 -14.93 26.84
N ASN A 484 20.18 -15.41 26.89
CA ASN A 484 19.42 -15.78 25.69
C ASN A 484 19.24 -14.60 24.71
N GLU A 485 18.95 -13.39 25.21
CA GLU A 485 18.85 -12.20 24.36
C GLU A 485 20.20 -11.84 23.71
N MET A 486 21.33 -12.03 24.40
CA MET A 486 22.65 -11.81 23.80
C MET A 486 22.89 -12.73 22.61
N GLU A 487 22.60 -14.03 22.76
CA GLU A 487 22.77 -15.02 21.70
C GLU A 487 21.91 -14.69 20.47
N ILE A 488 20.65 -14.31 20.69
CA ILE A 488 19.73 -13.89 19.61
C ILE A 488 20.28 -12.66 18.87
N LEU A 489 20.74 -11.64 19.59
CA LEU A 489 21.26 -10.42 18.98
C LEU A 489 22.59 -10.65 18.25
N GLU A 490 23.44 -11.55 18.75
CA GLU A 490 24.68 -11.96 18.07
C GLU A 490 24.39 -12.75 16.80
N GLN A 491 23.40 -13.67 16.82
CA GLN A 491 22.97 -14.39 15.63
C GLN A 491 22.44 -13.43 14.57
N LEU A 492 21.54 -12.52 14.93
CA LEU A 492 21.01 -11.51 14.01
C LEU A 492 22.14 -10.65 13.43
N ARG A 493 23.09 -10.22 14.27
CA ARG A 493 24.26 -9.46 13.80
C ARG A 493 25.04 -10.23 12.73
N LEU A 494 25.34 -11.51 12.96
CA LEU A 494 26.07 -12.34 12.00
C LEU A 494 25.33 -12.47 10.66
N ILE A 495 24.01 -12.67 10.68
CA ILE A 495 23.18 -12.74 9.47
C ILE A 495 23.25 -11.43 8.68
N PHE A 496 23.11 -10.30 9.37
CA PHE A 496 23.07 -8.99 8.72
C PHE A 496 24.44 -8.45 8.34
N ASP A 497 25.52 -8.87 9.00
CA ASP A 497 26.89 -8.58 8.56
C ASP A 497 27.18 -9.29 7.23
N ASP A 498 26.86 -10.59 7.09
CA ASP A 498 26.98 -11.33 5.83
C ASP A 498 26.13 -10.70 4.70
N MET A 499 24.90 -10.27 5.03
CA MET A 499 24.05 -9.57 4.08
C MET A 499 24.64 -8.22 3.66
N MET A 500 25.22 -7.45 4.58
CA MET A 500 25.87 -6.19 4.27
C MET A 500 27.08 -6.41 3.35
N ASP A 501 27.89 -7.43 3.62
CA ASP A 501 29.05 -7.78 2.80
C ASP A 501 28.64 -8.14 1.36
N LYS A 502 27.55 -8.91 1.19
CA LYS A 502 26.97 -9.23 -0.13
C LYS A 502 26.44 -8.01 -0.87
N LEU A 503 25.81 -7.07 -0.16
CA LEU A 503 25.36 -5.81 -0.76
C LEU A 503 26.55 -4.95 -1.22
N GLY A 504 27.74 -5.12 -0.65
CA GLY A 504 28.95 -4.39 -1.01
C GLY A 504 28.86 -2.88 -0.76
N ASP A 505 29.90 -2.15 -1.17
CA ASP A 505 30.02 -0.71 -0.90
C ASP A 505 29.13 0.16 -1.79
N VAL A 506 28.85 1.38 -1.32
CA VAL A 506 28.11 2.38 -2.08
C VAL A 506 28.93 2.82 -3.29
N ASP A 507 28.43 2.56 -4.50
CA ASP A 507 29.02 3.09 -5.72
C ASP A 507 28.84 4.61 -5.75
N LEU A 508 29.96 5.32 -5.57
CA LEU A 508 30.08 6.79 -5.59
C LEU A 508 30.38 7.34 -7.00
N GLU A 509 30.41 6.48 -8.03
CA GLU A 509 30.61 6.95 -9.41
C GLU A 509 29.48 7.87 -9.86
N ASP A 510 29.79 8.72 -10.84
CA ASP A 510 29.09 9.93 -11.27
C ASP A 510 27.58 9.71 -11.53
N ARG A 511 26.77 9.71 -10.46
CA ARG A 511 25.34 9.37 -10.45
C ARG A 511 24.51 10.23 -11.38
N GLU A 512 25.00 11.39 -11.79
CA GLU A 512 24.27 12.28 -12.70
C GLU A 512 24.20 11.71 -14.14
N ASN A 513 25.25 11.01 -14.60
CA ASN A 513 25.37 10.55 -15.99
C ASN A 513 25.01 9.07 -16.23
N THR A 514 24.59 8.34 -15.20
CA THR A 514 24.19 6.94 -15.33
C THR A 514 22.81 6.79 -15.99
N ARG A 515 22.60 5.67 -16.69
CA ARG A 515 21.30 5.31 -17.28
C ARG A 515 20.23 5.17 -16.19
N TRP A 516 18.96 5.37 -16.57
CA TRP A 516 17.83 5.35 -15.63
C TRP A 516 17.67 4.01 -14.89
N ASP A 517 17.91 2.90 -15.58
CA ASP A 517 17.81 1.54 -15.04
C ASP A 517 18.90 1.27 -14.00
N VAL A 518 20.14 1.68 -14.30
CA VAL A 518 21.26 1.60 -13.37
C VAL A 518 21.02 2.49 -12.14
N LYS A 519 20.46 3.69 -12.31
CA LYS A 519 20.10 4.58 -11.19
C LYS A 519 19.11 3.91 -10.23
N LEU A 520 18.02 3.33 -10.75
CA LEU A 520 17.04 2.63 -9.92
C LEU A 520 17.63 1.41 -9.21
N ALA A 521 18.51 0.66 -9.89
CA ALA A 521 19.21 -0.46 -9.29
C ALA A 521 20.09 -0.03 -8.10
N ILE A 522 20.85 1.06 -8.25
CA ILE A 522 21.68 1.64 -7.18
C ILE A 522 20.79 2.13 -6.03
N GLU A 523 19.72 2.87 -6.33
CA GLU A 523 18.78 3.38 -5.32
C GLU A 523 18.16 2.26 -4.50
N PHE A 524 17.75 1.16 -5.14
CA PHE A 524 17.23 -0.01 -4.43
C PHE A 524 18.29 -0.62 -3.50
N LYS A 525 19.53 -0.79 -3.97
CA LYS A 525 20.61 -1.34 -3.17
C LYS A 525 20.95 -0.44 -1.98
N ASP A 526 20.91 0.87 -2.15
CA ASP A 526 21.08 1.86 -1.09
C ASP A 526 19.97 1.77 -0.03
N ILE A 527 18.72 1.53 -0.43
CA ILE A 527 17.60 1.28 0.50
C ILE A 527 17.88 0.03 1.34
N GLN A 528 18.26 -1.08 0.69
CA GLN A 528 18.59 -2.35 1.36
C GLN A 528 19.73 -2.16 2.37
N ARG A 529 20.84 -1.54 1.95
CA ARG A 529 21.98 -1.22 2.84
C ARG A 529 21.54 -0.39 4.03
N ARG A 530 20.70 0.61 3.82
CA ARG A 530 20.21 1.47 4.91
C ARG A 530 19.39 0.67 5.91
N ILE A 531 18.50 -0.22 5.45
CA ILE A 531 17.73 -1.13 6.31
C ILE A 531 18.68 -2.02 7.13
N VAL A 532 19.58 -2.74 6.46
CA VAL A 532 20.56 -3.64 7.10
C VAL A 532 21.42 -2.90 8.12
N SER A 533 21.95 -1.72 7.75
CA SER A 533 22.75 -0.87 8.65
C SER A 533 21.98 -0.46 9.90
N SER A 534 20.68 -0.12 9.76
CA SER A 534 19.84 0.25 10.90
C SER A 534 19.57 -0.93 11.84
N ILE A 535 19.44 -2.14 11.30
CA ILE A 535 19.28 -3.37 12.06
C ILE A 535 20.56 -3.70 12.82
N LEU A 536 21.72 -3.65 12.14
CA LEU A 536 23.02 -3.83 12.78
C LEU A 536 23.21 -2.83 13.92
N THR A 537 22.87 -1.57 13.72
CA THR A 537 22.94 -0.53 14.76
C THR A 537 22.04 -0.86 15.95
N SER A 538 20.82 -1.34 15.70
CA SER A 538 19.89 -1.83 16.73
C SER A 538 20.45 -3.04 17.49
N CYS A 539 21.05 -4.01 16.79
CA CYS A 539 21.68 -5.17 17.42
C CYS A 539 22.85 -4.78 18.32
N HIS A 540 23.74 -3.88 17.86
CA HIS A 540 24.84 -3.36 18.67
C HIS A 540 24.35 -2.64 19.93
N SER A 541 23.39 -1.72 19.77
CA SER A 541 22.80 -0.97 20.88
C SER A 541 22.07 -1.89 21.86
N GLY A 542 21.38 -2.91 21.35
CA GLY A 542 20.71 -3.93 22.14
C GLY A 542 21.69 -4.78 22.94
N LEU A 543 22.81 -5.19 22.36
CA LEU A 543 23.85 -5.95 23.06
C LEU A 543 24.45 -5.16 24.22
N ASP A 544 24.72 -3.86 24.02
CA ASP A 544 25.21 -2.99 25.09
C ASP A 544 24.17 -2.85 26.21
N LEU A 545 22.89 -2.67 25.85
CA LEU A 545 21.79 -2.60 26.82
C LEU A 545 21.67 -3.90 27.63
N VAL A 546 21.75 -5.06 27.00
CA VAL A 546 21.65 -6.36 27.68
C VAL A 546 22.85 -6.59 28.60
N LYS A 547 24.07 -6.24 28.18
CA LYS A 547 25.28 -6.32 29.02
C LYS A 547 25.20 -5.42 30.26
N ASP A 548 24.69 -4.21 30.11
CA ASP A 548 24.49 -3.30 31.24
C ASP A 548 23.51 -3.89 32.26
N ASN A 549 22.40 -4.49 31.80
CA ASN A 549 21.43 -5.14 32.66
C ASN A 549 21.99 -6.41 33.32
N LEU A 550 22.77 -7.22 32.60
CA LEU A 550 23.47 -8.39 33.17
C LEU A 550 24.43 -7.98 34.29
N CYS A 551 25.22 -6.92 34.09
CA CYS A 551 26.11 -6.40 35.12
C CYS A 551 25.35 -5.98 36.38
N MET A 552 24.16 -5.38 36.22
CA MET A 552 23.30 -5.01 37.34
C MET A 552 22.75 -6.24 38.09
N CYS A 553 22.26 -7.26 37.39
CA CYS A 553 21.78 -8.51 37.99
C CYS A 553 22.89 -9.19 38.82
N MET A 554 24.10 -9.32 38.25
CA MET A 554 25.23 -9.94 38.95
C MET A 554 25.71 -9.12 40.16
N ALA A 555 25.56 -7.79 40.13
CA ALA A 555 25.89 -6.90 41.22
C ALA A 555 24.86 -6.94 42.38
N GLU A 556 23.61 -7.29 42.08
CA GLU A 556 22.56 -7.51 43.08
C GLU A 556 22.72 -8.89 43.76
N ASP A 557 23.04 -9.93 42.99
CA ASP A 557 23.29 -11.28 43.52
C ASP A 557 24.53 -11.37 44.42
N THR A 558 25.53 -10.50 44.20
CA THR A 558 26.73 -10.43 45.06
C THR A 558 26.54 -9.61 46.34
N ARG A 559 25.41 -8.90 46.49
CA ARG A 559 25.05 -8.14 47.70
C ARG A 559 24.00 -8.83 48.58
N GLY A 560 23.47 -9.97 48.12
CA GLY A 560 22.48 -10.80 48.81
C GLY A 560 23.05 -11.72 49.88
#